data_AF-A0A839GY85-F1
#
_entry.id   AF-A0A839GY85-F1
#
_cell.length_a   1.000
_cell.length_b   1.000
_cell.length_c   1.000
_cell.angle_alpha   90.00
_cell.angle_beta   90.00
_cell.angle_gamma   90.00
#
_symmetry.space_group_name_H-M   'P 1'
#
loop_
_entity.id
_entity.type
_entity.pdbx_description
1 polymer ?
#
loop_
_entity_poly.entity_id
_entity_poly.type
_entity_poly.pdbx_seq_one_letter_code
_entity_poly.pdbx_strand_id
1 'polypeptide(L)' 'MGALASIKAGNEYRKYYERKTGEGKHPMAVLNAIKNKIVSRMFAVIERNTPYVCLQT' A
#
# COMPACT_ATOMS: atom_id res chain seq x y z
N MET A 1 10.02 -9.19 1.09
CA MET A 1 9.93 -8.01 1.98
C MET A 1 9.48 -6.72 1.24
N GLY A 2 8.37 -6.74 0.49
CA GLY A 2 7.94 -5.57 -0.32
C GLY A 2 7.09 -4.53 0.44
N ALA A 3 6.15 -4.98 1.28
CA ALA A 3 5.30 -4.07 2.04
C ALA A 3 6.06 -3.25 3.10
N LEU A 4 7.05 -3.85 3.75
CA LEU A 4 7.91 -3.15 4.71
C LEU A 4 8.76 -2.06 4.04
N ALA A 5 9.33 -2.35 2.86
CA ALA A 5 10.03 -1.34 2.07
C ALA A 5 9.10 -0.20 1.64
N SER A 6 7.87 -0.53 1.27
CA SER A 6 6.84 0.45 0.88
C SER A 6 6.50 1.41 2.01
N ILE A 7 6.38 0.93 3.25
CA ILE A 7 6.15 1.78 4.42
C ILE A 7 7.37 2.67 4.71
N LYS A 8 8.59 2.13 4.62
CA LYS A 8 9.83 2.88 4.85
C LYS A 8 10.03 4.02 3.84
N ALA A 9 9.56 3.85 2.61
CA ALA A 9 9.64 4.85 1.57
C ALA A 9 8.77 6.12 1.83
N GLY A 10 7.97 6.14 2.91
CA GLY A 10 7.23 7.36 3.31
C GLY A 10 6.05 7.73 2.41
N ASN A 11 5.57 6.79 1.59
CA ASN A 11 4.41 7.00 0.72
C ASN A 11 3.07 6.82 1.48
N GLU A 12 1.97 6.83 0.74
CA GLU A 12 0.61 6.59 1.25
C GLU A 12 0.44 5.29 2.08
N TYR A 13 1.28 4.26 1.85
CA TYR A 13 1.20 3.01 2.60
C TYR A 13 1.66 3.20 4.04
N ARG A 14 2.56 4.16 4.31
CA ARG A 14 2.94 4.54 5.68
C ARG A 14 1.77 5.20 6.41
N LYS A 15 1.14 6.20 5.79
CA LYS A 15 -0.08 6.84 6.32
C LYS A 15 -1.17 5.79 6.60
N TYR A 16 -1.35 4.84 5.68
CA TYR A 16 -2.30 3.74 5.85
C TYR A 16 -1.93 2.81 7.03
N TYR A 17 -0.64 2.46 7.14
CA TYR A 17 -0.14 1.60 8.20
C TYR A 17 -0.38 2.23 9.57
N GLU A 18 0.11 3.45 9.78
CA GLU A 18 0.00 4.20 11.03
C GLU A 18 -1.46 4.38 11.46
N ARG A 19 -2.34 4.74 10.52
CA ARG A 19 -3.77 4.86 10.79
C ARG A 19 -4.39 3.54 11.24
N LYS A 20 -4.13 2.44 10.51
CA LYS A 20 -4.74 1.14 10.83
C LYS A 20 -4.19 0.53 12.11
N THR A 21 -2.93 0.76 12.44
CA THR A 21 -2.37 0.37 13.74
C THR A 21 -2.93 1.23 14.87
N GLY A 22 -3.17 2.52 14.63
CA GLY A 22 -3.83 3.42 15.60
C GLY A 22 -5.30 3.05 15.88
N GLU A 23 -5.99 2.46 14.90
CA GLU A 23 -7.32 1.85 15.08
C GLU A 23 -7.28 0.53 15.90
N GLY A 24 -6.12 0.08 16.37
CA GLY A 24 -5.96 -1.15 17.17
C GLY A 24 -5.84 -2.44 16.34
N LYS A 25 -5.62 -2.35 15.01
CA LYS A 25 -5.46 -3.55 14.18
C LYS A 25 -4.08 -4.17 14.35
N HIS A 26 -4.03 -5.50 14.32
CA HIS A 26 -2.77 -6.24 14.39
C HIS A 26 -1.82 -5.86 13.24
N PRO A 27 -0.55 -5.47 13.52
CA PRO A 27 0.41 -5.01 12.51
C PRO A 27 0.55 -5.93 11.29
N MET A 28 0.55 -7.25 11.51
CA MET A 28 0.70 -8.22 10.43
C MET A 28 -0.52 -8.25 9.50
N ALA A 29 -1.73 -8.03 10.03
CA ALA A 29 -2.94 -7.93 9.23
C ALA A 29 -2.91 -6.66 8.36
N VAL A 30 -2.40 -5.56 8.89
CA VAL A 30 -2.22 -4.31 8.16
C VAL A 30 -1.18 -4.48 7.03
N LEU A 31 -0.07 -5.17 7.30
CA LEU A 31 0.92 -5.52 6.27
C LEU A 31 0.34 -6.40 5.16
N ASN A 32 -0.52 -7.36 5.51
CA ASN A 32 -1.23 -8.18 4.52
C ASN A 32 -2.15 -7.33 3.63
N ALA A 33 -2.88 -6.38 4.22
CA ALA A 33 -3.70 -5.45 3.45
C ALA A 33 -2.85 -4.59 2.50
N ILE A 34 -1.67 -4.13 2.92
CA ILE A 34 -0.76 -3.34 2.07
C ILE A 34 -0.27 -4.17 0.88
N LYS A 35 0.11 -5.44 1.08
CA LYS A 35 0.49 -6.35 -0.03
C LYS A 35 -0.63 -6.45 -1.07
N ASN A 36 -1.87 -6.69 -0.63
CA ASN A 36 -3.00 -6.81 -1.54
C ASN A 36 -3.32 -5.49 -2.26
N LYS A 37 -3.13 -4.33 -1.62
CA LYS A 37 -3.29 -3.02 -2.26
C LYS A 37 -2.27 -2.78 -3.37
N ILE A 38 -1.01 -3.22 -3.20
CA ILE A 38 0.02 -3.13 -4.24
C ILE A 38 -0.38 -4.01 -5.43
N VAL A 39 -0.73 -5.28 -5.17
CA VAL A 39 -1.13 -6.24 -6.22
C VAL A 39 -2.35 -5.74 -6.99
N SER A 40 -3.38 -5.26 -6.29
CA SER A 40 -4.58 -4.69 -6.92
C SER A 40 -4.25 -3.50 -7.84
N ARG A 41 -3.31 -2.64 -7.46
CA ARG A 41 -2.87 -1.54 -8.34
C ARG A 41 -2.13 -2.02 -9.57
N MET A 42 -1.30 -3.05 -9.44
CA MET A 42 -0.60 -3.63 -10.59
C MET A 42 -1.62 -4.13 -11.63
N PHE A 43 -2.64 -4.86 -11.18
CA PHE A 43 -3.73 -5.31 -12.05
C PHE A 43 -4.48 -4.14 -12.71
N ALA A 44 -4.84 -3.11 -11.94
CA ALA A 44 -5.54 -1.94 -12.50
C ALA A 44 -4.71 -1.19 -13.56
N VAL A 45 -3.39 -1.10 -13.38
CA VAL A 45 -2.48 -0.49 -14.37
C VAL A 45 -2.42 -1.33 -15.65
N ILE A 46 -2.32 -2.65 -15.52
CA ILE A 46 -2.29 -3.59 -16.65
C ILE A 46 -3.60 -3.50 -17.44
N GLU A 47 -4.74 -3.54 -16.76
CA GLU A 47 -6.06 -3.48 -17.38
C GLU A 47 -6.31 -2.17 -18.10
N ARG A 48 -5.93 -1.04 -17.50
CA ARG A 48 -6.05 0.30 -18.10
C ARG A 48 -5.10 0.50 -19.27
N ASN A 49 -4.02 -0.26 -19.35
CA ASN A 49 -2.96 -0.17 -20.36
C ASN A 49 -2.35 1.25 -20.49
N THR A 50 -2.27 1.98 -19.38
CA THR A 50 -1.60 3.28 -19.32
C THR A 50 -0.67 3.37 -18.10
N PRO A 51 0.44 4.12 -18.19
CA PRO A 51 1.46 4.14 -17.14
C PRO A 51 0.94 4.46 -15.74
N TYR A 52 1.56 3.87 -14.73
CA TYR A 52 1.27 4.21 -13.33
C TYR A 52 1.55 5.70 -13.07
N VAL A 53 0.57 6.40 -12.49
CA VAL A 53 0.70 7.82 -12.12
C VAL A 53 0.84 7.91 -10.61
N CYS A 54 1.90 8.55 -10.14
CA CYS A 54 2.14 8.75 -8.72
C CYS A 54 1.33 9.97 -8.24
N LEU A 55 0.05 9.75 -7.91
CA LEU A 55 -0.80 10.78 -7.31
C LEU A 55 -0.44 10.93 -5.83
N GLN A 56 0.44 11.87 -5.51
CA GLN A 56 0.74 12.24 -4.12
C GLN A 56 -0.37 13.17 -3.62
N THR A 57 -1.29 12.62 -2.81
CA THR A 57 -2.25 13.41 -2.02
C THR A 57 -1.94 13.29 -0.52
#